data_AF-A0A2C8F7G1-F1
#
_entry.id   AF-A0A2C8F7G1-F1
#
_cell.length_a   1.000
_cell.length_b   1.000
_cell.length_c   1.000
_cell.angle_alpha   90.00
_cell.angle_beta   90.00
_cell.angle_gamma   90.00
#
_symmetry.space_group_name_H-M   'P 1'
#
loop_
_entity.id
_entity.type
_entity.pdbx_description
1 polymer ?
#
loop_
_entity_poly.entity_id
_entity_poly.type
_entity_poly.pdbx_seq_one_letter_code
_entity_poly.pdbx_strand_id
1 'polypeptide(L)'
;MGATLVCISPETPDNSLSTKEKNELTFEVLYDAGNKVAESYGLVFTVSDSLKGIYKQFGIDLEASNGDGTWSLPVTATYVIKQDGTVAYHFADADYTKRLEPDEVVNALKEL
;
A
#
# COMPACT_ATOMS: atom_id res chain seq x y z
N MET A 1 15.73 -17.69 1.12
CA MET A 1 15.94 -16.33 0.57
C MET A 1 15.85 -15.38 1.74
N GLY A 2 16.92 -14.64 2.06
CA GLY A 2 17.02 -13.85 3.29
C GLY A 2 16.40 -12.46 3.18
N ALA A 3 15.17 -12.37 2.66
CA ALA A 3 14.45 -11.10 2.47
C ALA A 3 13.32 -10.94 3.48
N THR A 4 12.92 -9.69 3.71
CA THR A 4 11.81 -9.32 4.58
C THR A 4 10.69 -8.74 3.75
N LEU A 5 9.47 -9.26 3.91
CA LEU A 5 8.26 -8.69 3.33
C LEU A 5 7.66 -7.68 4.31
N VAL A 6 7.35 -6.49 3.81
CA VAL A 6 6.72 -5.41 4.59
C VAL A 6 5.64 -4.78 3.72
N CYS A 7 4.45 -4.57 4.29
CA CYS A 7 3.41 -3.76 3.69
C CYS A 7 3.41 -2.37 4.31
N ILE A 8 3.10 -1.35 3.51
CA ILE A 8 3.03 0.05 3.94
C ILE A 8 1.68 0.60 3.51
N SER A 9 0.94 1.22 4.43
CA SER A 9 -0.41 1.73 4.18
C SER A 9 -0.70 2.98 5.02
N PRO A 10 -1.50 3.94 4.53
CA PRO A 10 -1.99 5.06 5.36
C PRO A 10 -3.09 4.63 6.35
N GLU A 11 -3.49 3.36 6.38
CA GLU A 11 -4.49 2.87 7.33
C GLU A 11 -3.94 2.93 8.76
N THR A 12 -4.70 3.52 9.68
CA THR A 12 -4.24 3.71 11.06
C THR A 12 -3.91 2.38 11.73
N PRO A 13 -3.01 2.37 12.75
CA PRO A 13 -2.63 1.14 13.46
C PRO A 13 -3.82 0.34 14.01
N ASP A 14 -4.85 1.00 14.53
CA ASP A 14 -6.04 0.33 15.08
C ASP A 14 -6.83 -0.43 14.00
N ASN A 15 -6.90 0.14 12.79
CA ASN A 15 -7.57 -0.49 11.65
C ASN A 15 -6.68 -1.56 11.01
N SER A 16 -5.38 -1.28 10.82
CA SER A 16 -4.43 -2.20 10.21
C SER A 16 -4.12 -3.42 11.09
N LEU A 17 -4.19 -3.30 12.43
CA LEU A 17 -4.16 -4.43 13.36
C LEU A 17 -5.36 -5.35 13.11
N SER A 18 -6.57 -4.78 12.94
CA SER A 18 -7.76 -5.55 12.58
C SER A 18 -7.63 -6.23 11.22
N THR A 19 -7.00 -5.56 10.24
CA THR A 19 -6.75 -6.10 8.89
C THR A 19 -5.72 -7.24 8.94
N LYS A 20 -4.66 -7.10 9.74
CA LYS A 20 -3.67 -8.15 9.98
C LYS A 20 -4.26 -9.37 10.68
N GLU A 21 -5.05 -9.15 11.72
CA GLU A 21 -5.71 -10.21 12.49
C GLU A 21 -6.78 -10.93 11.66
N LYS A 22 -7.60 -10.20 10.88
CA LYS A 22 -8.64 -10.78 10.01
C LYS A 22 -8.07 -11.60 8.86
N ASN A 23 -6.86 -11.29 8.40
CA ASN A 23 -6.22 -11.98 7.27
C ASN A 23 -5.03 -12.86 7.69
N GLU A 24 -4.82 -13.05 8.99
CA GLU A 24 -3.73 -13.87 9.56
C GLU A 24 -2.35 -13.55 8.96
N LEU A 25 -2.07 -12.27 8.69
CA LEU A 25 -0.83 -11.88 8.00
C LEU A 25 0.39 -12.18 8.87
N THR A 26 1.37 -12.88 8.29
CA THR A 26 2.62 -13.28 8.97
C THR A 26 3.74 -12.25 8.84
N PHE A 27 3.50 -11.17 8.08
CA PHE A 27 4.46 -10.09 7.83
C PHE A 27 4.06 -8.78 8.54
N GLU A 28 4.97 -7.81 8.51
CA GLU A 28 4.75 -6.50 9.12
C GLU A 28 3.95 -5.58 8.20
N VAL A 29 3.06 -4.80 8.83
CA VAL A 29 2.31 -3.72 8.17
C VAL A 29 2.68 -2.43 8.88
N LEU A 30 3.31 -1.51 8.15
CA LEU A 30 3.74 -0.21 8.63
C LEU A 30 2.70 0.85 8.27
N TYR A 31 2.50 1.79 9.20
CA TYR A 31 1.62 2.93 9.02
C TYR A 31 2.38 4.10 8.35
N ASP A 32 1.97 4.47 7.14
CA ASP A 32 2.45 5.64 6.41
C ASP A 32 1.60 6.87 6.74
N ALA A 33 1.91 7.48 7.89
CA ALA A 33 1.18 8.61 8.41
C ALA A 33 1.12 9.78 7.41
N GLY A 34 -0.08 10.04 6.88
CA GLY A 34 -0.31 11.09 5.89
C GLY A 34 0.18 10.76 4.48
N ASN A 35 0.37 9.48 4.15
CA ASN A 35 0.88 9.02 2.85
C ASN A 35 2.27 9.60 2.47
N LYS A 36 3.14 9.93 3.42
CA LYS A 36 4.41 10.61 3.14
C LYS A 36 5.37 9.75 2.33
N VAL A 37 5.45 8.45 2.64
CA VAL A 37 6.29 7.52 1.88
C VAL A 37 5.71 7.36 0.48
N ALA A 38 4.41 7.09 0.36
CA ALA A 38 3.75 6.97 -0.94
C ALA A 38 3.88 8.25 -1.79
N GLU A 39 3.80 9.43 -1.19
CA GLU A 39 3.95 10.72 -1.87
C GLU A 39 5.38 10.90 -2.39
N SER A 40 6.39 10.53 -1.60
CA SER A 40 7.79 10.58 -2.05
C SER A 40 8.09 9.63 -3.22
N TYR A 41 7.26 8.61 -3.42
CA TYR A 41 7.33 7.67 -4.54
C TYR A 41 6.44 8.10 -5.72
N GLY A 42 5.74 9.23 -5.61
CA GLY A 42 4.82 9.73 -6.64
C GLY A 42 3.56 8.89 -6.80
N LEU A 43 3.16 8.16 -5.75
CA LEU A 43 2.06 7.20 -5.80
C LEU A 43 0.72 7.78 -5.30
N VAL A 44 0.68 9.01 -4.80
CA VAL A 44 -0.53 9.54 -4.15
C VAL A 44 -1.41 10.26 -5.16
N PHE A 45 -2.71 9.97 -5.10
CA PHE A 45 -3.73 10.75 -5.81
C PHE A 45 -4.85 11.17 -4.86
N THR A 46 -5.51 12.28 -5.20
CA THR A 46 -6.68 12.77 -4.47
C THR A 46 -7.94 12.23 -5.10
N VAL A 47 -8.80 11.61 -4.28
CA VAL A 47 -10.11 11.13 -4.69
C VAL A 47 -11.01 12.31 -5.03
N SER A 48 -11.52 12.33 -6.27
CA SER A 48 -12.47 13.36 -6.73
C SER A 48 -13.75 13.41 -5.89
N ASP A 49 -14.36 14.58 -5.74
CA ASP A 49 -15.59 14.74 -4.96
C ASP A 49 -16.75 13.82 -5.42
N SER A 50 -16.85 13.55 -6.72
CA SER A 50 -17.81 12.58 -7.26
C SER A 50 -17.62 11.17 -6.74
N LEU A 51 -16.36 10.73 -6.57
CA LEU A 51 -16.03 9.41 -6.04
C LEU A 51 -16.22 9.33 -4.52
N LYS A 52 -16.02 10.44 -3.79
CA LYS A 52 -16.26 10.48 -2.32
C LYS A 52 -17.68 10.06 -1.96
N GLY A 53 -18.66 10.55 -2.72
CA GLY A 53 -20.07 10.20 -2.53
C GLY A 53 -20.34 8.70 -2.73
N ILE A 54 -19.73 8.11 -3.76
CA ILE A 54 -19.85 6.67 -4.06
C ILE A 54 -19.21 5.82 -2.95
N TYR A 55 -18.03 6.21 -2.48
CA TYR A 55 -17.32 5.48 -1.42
C TYR A 55 -18.12 5.47 -0.12
N LYS A 56 -18.70 6.62 0.25
CA LYS A 56 -19.61 6.71 1.40
C LYS A 56 -20.85 5.83 1.24
N GLN A 57 -21.41 5.69 0.04
CA GLN A 57 -22.53 4.78 -0.22
C GLN A 57 -22.14 3.30 -0.03
N PHE A 58 -20.89 2.95 -0.29
CA PHE A 58 -20.33 1.62 0.01
C PHE A 58 -19.89 1.45 1.48
N GLY A 59 -20.10 2.47 2.34
CA GLY A 59 -19.69 2.44 3.74
C GLY A 59 -18.17 2.60 3.94
N ILE A 60 -17.45 3.10 2.92
CA ILE A 60 -16.01 3.37 2.99
C ILE A 60 -15.81 4.79 3.49
N ASP A 61 -15.30 4.91 4.72
CA ASP A 61 -14.89 6.18 5.33
C ASP A 61 -13.36 6.26 5.37
N LEU A 62 -12.78 6.90 4.35
CA LEU A 62 -11.33 7.04 4.22
C LEU A 62 -10.74 7.95 5.30
N GLU A 63 -11.46 8.98 5.72
CA GLU A 63 -10.99 9.92 6.74
C GLU A 63 -10.87 9.21 8.10
N ALA A 64 -11.86 8.37 8.44
CA ALA A 64 -11.80 7.54 9.63
C ALA A 64 -10.76 6.41 9.53
N SER A 65 -10.59 5.83 8.34
CA SER A 65 -9.64 4.74 8.10
C SER A 65 -8.18 5.19 8.20
N ASN A 66 -7.87 6.34 7.61
CA ASN A 66 -6.49 6.84 7.47
C ASN A 66 -6.12 7.89 8.52
N GLY A 67 -7.12 8.49 9.19
CA GLY A 67 -6.93 9.34 10.37
C GLY A 67 -6.28 10.70 10.11
N ASP A 68 -6.06 11.10 8.86
CA ASP A 68 -5.42 12.36 8.49
C ASP A 68 -6.39 13.42 7.92
N GLY A 69 -7.69 13.09 7.82
CA GLY A 69 -8.72 13.96 7.28
C GLY A 69 -8.55 14.25 5.78
N THR A 70 -7.70 13.49 5.09
CA THR A 70 -7.47 13.63 3.66
C THR A 70 -8.29 12.60 2.89
N TRP A 71 -8.64 12.97 1.66
CA TRP A 71 -9.20 12.05 0.67
C TRP A 71 -8.11 11.63 -0.32
N SER A 72 -6.96 11.25 0.22
CA SER A 72 -5.79 10.82 -0.54
C SER A 72 -5.60 9.32 -0.42
N LEU A 73 -5.32 8.67 -1.54
CA LEU A 73 -5.04 7.24 -1.60
C LEU A 73 -3.74 6.97 -2.34
N PRO A 74 -2.96 5.98 -1.90
CA PRO A 74 -1.82 5.51 -2.66
C PRO A 74 -2.29 4.61 -3.81
N VAL A 75 -1.66 4.76 -4.97
CA VAL A 75 -1.62 3.74 -6.02
C VAL A 75 -0.89 2.52 -5.46
N THR A 76 -1.44 1.33 -5.70
CA THR A 76 -0.80 0.08 -5.28
C THR A 76 0.51 -0.10 -6.03
N ALA A 77 1.58 -0.35 -5.29
CA ALA A 77 2.89 -0.61 -5.87
C ALA A 77 3.61 -1.73 -5.11
N THR A 78 4.54 -2.40 -5.79
CA THR A 78 5.40 -3.43 -5.22
C THR A 78 6.83 -3.16 -5.65
N TYR A 79 7.76 -3.22 -4.70
CA TYR A 79 9.18 -2.98 -4.93
C TYR A 79 10.00 -4.13 -4.36
N VAL A 80 11.01 -4.56 -5.10
CA VAL A 80 12.07 -5.43 -4.60
C VAL A 80 13.33 -4.57 -4.45
N ILE A 81 13.81 -4.43 -3.22
CA ILE A 81 14.88 -3.50 -2.86
C ILE A 81 16.11 -4.31 -2.40
N LYS A 82 17.29 -4.00 -2.97
CA LYS A 82 18.57 -4.60 -2.58
C LYS A 82 19.04 -4.06 -1.22
N GLN A 83 20.01 -4.74 -0.62
CA GLN A 83 20.61 -4.33 0.66
C GLN A 83 21.31 -2.95 0.60
N ASP A 84 21.73 -2.51 -0.58
CA ASP A 84 22.33 -1.19 -0.80
C ASP A 84 21.29 -0.07 -1.02
N GLY A 85 19.99 -0.40 -0.96
CA GLY A 85 18.88 0.53 -1.18
C GLY A 85 18.45 0.68 -2.65
N THR A 86 19.08 -0.01 -3.58
CA THR A 86 18.71 0.05 -5.00
C THR A 86 17.44 -0.74 -5.27
N VAL A 87 16.48 -0.14 -5.98
CA VAL A 87 15.30 -0.85 -6.51
C VAL A 87 15.75 -1.78 -7.64
N ALA A 88 15.61 -3.09 -7.43
CA ALA A 88 15.93 -4.09 -8.45
C ALA A 88 14.74 -4.43 -9.36
N TYR A 89 13.53 -4.32 -8.82
CA TYR A 89 12.30 -4.57 -9.55
C TYR A 89 11.18 -3.71 -8.95
N HIS A 90 10.27 -3.23 -9.78
CA HIS A 90 9.08 -2.55 -9.31
C HIS A 90 7.88 -2.78 -10.23
N PHE A 91 6.69 -2.67 -9.65
CA PHE A 91 5.43 -2.62 -10.37
C PHE A 91 4.52 -1.58 -9.72
N ALA A 92 3.94 -0.70 -10.54
CA ALA A 92 2.91 0.25 -10.14
C ALA A 92 2.02 0.51 -11.35
N ASP A 93 0.70 0.39 -11.18
CA ASP A 93 -0.27 0.66 -12.23
C ASP A 93 -1.39 1.55 -11.66
N ALA A 94 -1.80 2.57 -12.42
CA ALA A 94 -2.87 3.47 -12.02
C ALA A 94 -4.22 2.74 -11.89
N ASP A 95 -4.39 1.63 -12.60
CA ASP A 95 -5.48 0.70 -12.38
C ASP A 95 -5.21 -0.15 -11.13
N TYR A 96 -5.80 0.25 -10.01
CA TYR A 96 -5.66 -0.40 -8.70
C TYR A 96 -6.14 -1.86 -8.67
N THR A 97 -6.86 -2.32 -9.71
CA THR A 97 -7.27 -3.72 -9.83
C THR A 97 -6.15 -4.62 -10.34
N LYS A 98 -5.12 -4.04 -10.96
CA LYS A 98 -3.93 -4.77 -11.38
C LYS A 98 -2.92 -4.81 -10.26
N ARG A 99 -2.38 -6.01 -10.04
CA ARG A 99 -1.37 -6.27 -9.02
C ARG A 99 -0.27 -7.13 -9.61
N LEU A 100 0.92 -7.00 -9.05
CA LEU A 100 2.02 -7.90 -9.36
C LEU A 100 1.72 -9.27 -8.76
N GLU A 101 1.89 -10.32 -9.55
CA GLU A 101 1.70 -11.69 -9.05
C GLU A 101 2.80 -12.06 -8.05
N PRO A 102 2.49 -12.78 -6.95
CA PRO A 102 3.49 -13.14 -5.94
C PRO A 102 4.71 -13.90 -6.52
N ASP A 103 4.49 -14.74 -7.53
CA ASP A 103 5.56 -15.49 -8.20
C ASP A 103 6.56 -14.57 -8.91
N GLU A 104 6.10 -13.43 -9.45
CA GLU A 104 6.99 -12.45 -10.08
C GLU A 104 7.90 -11.79 -9.04
N VAL A 105 7.38 -11.47 -7.85
CA VAL A 105 8.17 -10.94 -6.73
C VAL A 105 9.24 -11.94 -6.31
N VAL A 106 8.85 -13.20 -6.15
CA VAL A 106 9.76 -14.28 -5.74
C VAL A 106 10.84 -14.52 -6.80
N ASN A 107 10.49 -14.47 -8.08
CA ASN A 107 11.46 -14.65 -9.17
C ASN A 107 12.43 -13.47 -9.26
N ALA A 108 11.95 -12.23 -9.17
CA ALA A 108 12.80 -11.04 -9.10
C ALA A 108 13.80 -11.11 -7.93
N LEU A 109 13.38 -11.64 -6.78
CA LEU A 109 14.26 -11.82 -5.62
C LEU A 109 15.29 -12.95 -5.80
N LYS A 110 15.02 -13.97 -6.63
CA LYS A 110 15.99 -15.05 -6.94
C LYS A 110 17.09 -14.57 -7.90
N GLU A 111 16.84 -13.50 -8.65
CA GLU A 111 17.79 -12.92 -9.60
C GLU A 111 18.74 -11.90 -8.98
N LEU A 112 18.58 -11.59 -7.69
CA LEU A 112 19.46 -10.68 -6.92
C LEU A 112 20.68 -11.41 -6.36
#